data_AF-A0A0C3NJM1-F1
#
_entry.id   AF-A0A0C3NJM1-F1
#
_cell.length_a   1.000
_cell.length_b   1.000
_cell.length_c   1.000
_cell.angle_alpha   90.00
_cell.angle_beta   90.00
_cell.angle_gamma   90.00
#
_symmetry.space_group_name_H-M   'P 1'
#
loop_
_entity.id
_entity.type
_entity.pdbx_description
1 polymer ?
#
loop_
_entity_poly.entity_id
_entity_poly.type
_entity_poly.pdbx_seq_one_letter_code
_entity_poly.pdbx_strand_id
1 'polypeptide(L)' 'AESPLELPTELTDAIIDHLHDDKKALFSCSLVSTQWLESSRIHLFHSVIV' A
#
# COMPACT_ATOMS: atom_id res chain seq x y z
N ALA A 1 -14.71 -10.03 21.71
CA ALA A 1 -13.60 -9.15 21.27
C ALA A 1 -13.51 -9.30 19.77
N GLU A 2 -14.26 -8.47 19.05
CA GLU A 2 -14.25 -8.46 17.59
C GLU A 2 -12.93 -7.79 17.19
N SER A 3 -11.96 -8.60 16.76
CA SER A 3 -10.73 -8.09 16.18
C SER A 3 -11.11 -7.19 15.00
N PRO A 4 -10.49 -6.00 14.86
CA PRO A 4 -10.73 -5.15 13.70
C PRO A 4 -10.58 -6.00 12.43
N LEU A 5 -11.42 -5.73 11.43
CA LEU A 5 -11.40 -6.39 10.12
C LEU A 5 -10.11 -5.97 9.39
N GLU A 6 -8.97 -6.44 9.87
CA GLU A 6 -7.66 -6.22 9.29
C GLU A 6 -7.51 -7.17 8.11
N LEU A 7 -7.28 -6.59 6.94
CA LEU A 7 -6.97 -7.35 5.74
C LEU A 7 -5.61 -8.05 5.94
N PRO A 8 -5.48 -9.32 5.54
CA PRO A 8 -4.19 -9.99 5.52
C PRO A 8 -3.15 -9.18 4.74
N THR A 9 -1.89 -9.23 5.18
CA THR A 9 -0.79 -8.52 4.53
C THR A 9 -0.62 -8.94 3.08
N GLU A 10 -0.72 -10.24 2.76
CA GLU A 10 -0.63 -10.70 1.36
C GLU A 10 -1.70 -10.10 0.44
N LEU A 11 -2.91 -9.87 0.96
CA LEU A 11 -3.97 -9.21 0.19
C LEU A 11 -3.68 -7.73 0.00
N THR A 12 -3.19 -7.06 1.04
CA THR A 12 -2.77 -5.65 0.97
C THR A 12 -1.63 -5.48 -0.04
N ASP A 13 -0.60 -6.32 0.03
CA ASP A 13 0.54 -6.29 -0.90
C ASP A 13 0.10 -6.56 -2.33
N ALA A 14 -0.79 -7.53 -2.57
CA ALA A 14 -1.32 -7.79 -3.91
C ALA A 14 -2.10 -6.59 -4.50
N ILE A 15 -2.83 -5.85 -3.66
CA ILE A 15 -3.53 -4.62 -4.08
C ILE A 15 -2.51 -3.53 -4.43
N ILE A 16 -1.52 -3.32 -3.57
CA ILE A 16 -0.47 -2.31 -3.76
C ILE A 16 0.38 -2.62 -5.00
N ASP A 17 0.75 -3.90 -5.20
CA ASP A 17 1.45 -4.40 -6.39
C ASP A 17 0.67 -4.05 -7.66
N HIS A 18 -0.65 -4.17 -7.66
CA HIS A 18 -1.47 -3.82 -8.82
C HIS A 18 -1.51 -2.31 -9.09
N LEU A 19 -1.24 -1.49 -8.08
CA LEU A 19 -1.25 -0.03 -8.13
C LEU A 19 0.13 0.59 -8.37
N HIS A 20 1.17 -0.21 -8.62
CA HIS A 20 2.56 0.25 -8.72
C HIS A 20 2.81 1.41 -9.71
N ASP A 21 2.03 1.50 -10.79
CA ASP A 21 2.13 2.57 -11.79
C ASP A 21 1.34 3.85 -11.41
N ASP A 22 0.34 3.75 -10.55
CA ASP A 22 -0.49 4.89 -10.13
C ASP A 22 -0.02 5.46 -8.80
N LYS A 23 0.92 6.41 -8.89
CA LYS A 23 1.44 7.14 -7.73
C LYS A 23 0.35 7.83 -6.93
N LYS A 24 -0.72 8.34 -7.55
CA LYS A 24 -1.80 9.02 -6.81
C LYS A 24 -2.57 8.02 -5.96
N ALA A 25 -2.87 6.85 -6.53
CA ALA A 25 -3.52 5.77 -5.79
C ALA A 25 -2.63 5.26 -4.65
N LEU A 26 -1.33 5.08 -4.86
CA LEU A 26 -0.37 4.70 -3.82
C LEU A 26 -0.31 5.73 -2.68
N PHE A 27 -0.34 7.03 -2.99
CA PHE A 27 -0.43 8.08 -1.97
C PHE A 27 -1.72 7.98 -1.16
N SER A 28 -2.87 7.74 -1.79
CA SER A 28 -4.13 7.53 -1.06
C SER A 28 -4.09 6.27 -0.19
N CYS A 29 -3.51 5.18 -0.68
CA CYS A 29 -3.31 3.94 0.07
C CYS A 29 -2.44 4.14 1.30
N SER A 30 -1.41 4.98 1.21
CA SER A 30 -0.51 5.31 2.32
C SER A 30 -1.20 5.98 3.52
N LEU A 31 -2.41 6.52 3.33
CA LEU A 31 -3.20 7.18 4.37
C LEU A 31 -4.23 6.27 5.05
N VAL A 32 -4.41 5.03 4.56
CA VAL A 32 -5.44 4.10 5.07
C VAL A 32 -5.04 3.51 6.42
N SER A 33 -3.81 2.99 6.53
CA SER A 33 -3.26 2.42 7.76
C SER A 33 -1.73 2.38 7.72
N THR A 34 -1.12 2.11 8.87
CA THR A 34 0.35 1.94 8.98
C THR A 34 0.87 0.79 8.13
N GLN A 35 0.10 -0.28 7.98
CA GLN A 35 0.46 -1.43 7.14
C GLN A 35 0.44 -1.05 5.65
N TRP A 36 -0.59 -0.34 5.21
CA TRP A 36 -0.70 0.11 3.83
C TRP A 36 0.35 1.17 3.49
N LEU A 37 0.75 1.98 4.47
CA LEU A 37 1.85 2.95 4.34
C LEU A 37 3.19 2.28 4.03
N GLU A 38 3.54 1.20 4.73
CA GLU A 38 4.80 0.48 4.51
C GLU A 38 4.86 -0.08 3.08
N SER A 39 3.85 -0.84 2.67
CA SER A 39 3.77 -1.40 1.32
C SER A 39 3.74 -0.29 0.25
N SER A 40 2.88 0.72 0.39
CA SER A 40 2.78 1.83 -0.59
C SER A 40 4.11 2.58 -0.75
N ARG A 41 4.84 2.77 0.35
CA ARG A 41 6.13 3.48 0.36
C ARG A 41 7.18 2.72 -0.44
N ILE A 42 7.23 1.39 -0.34
CA ILE A 42 8.14 0.57 -1.13
C ILE A 42 7.92 0.87 -2.61
N HIS A 43 6.68 0.82 -3.10
CA HIS A 43 6.38 1.07 -4.52
C HIS A 43 6.59 2.52 -4.94
N LEU A 44 6.23 3.50 -4.10
CA LEU A 44 6.44 4.93 -4.38
C LEU A 44 7.90 5.30 -4.58
N PHE A 45 8.82 4.66 -3.83
CA PHE A 45 10.25 4.92 -3.88
C PHE A 45 11.05 3.85 -4.64
N HIS A 46 10.41 2.77 -5.12
CA HIS A 46 11.06 1.72 -5.91
C HIS A 46 11.47 2.22 -7.31
N SER A 47 10.70 3.15 -7.90
CA SER A 47 11.03 3.76 -9.19
C SER A 47 11.15 5.28 -9.06
N VAL A 48 12.28 5.72 -8.53
CA VAL A 48 12.71 7.13 -8.62
C VAL A 48 13.37 7.31 -9.99
N ILE A 49 12.56 7.66 -10.98
CA ILE A 49 13.06 8.12 -12.28
C ILE A 49 13.57 9.56 -12.06
N VAL A 50 14.89 9.75 -12.20
CA VAL A 50 15.57 11.05 -12.23
C VAL A 50 15.52 11.62 -13.63
#